data_AF-A0AA36NIV9-F1
#
_entry.id   AF-A0AA36NIV9-F1
#
_cell.length_a   1.000
_cell.length_b   1.000
_cell.length_c   1.000
_cell.angle_alpha   90.00
_cell.angle_beta   90.00
_cell.angle_gamma   90.00
#
_symmetry.space_group_name_H-M   'P 1'
#
loop_
_entity.id
_entity.type
_entity.pdbx_description
1 polymer ?
#
loop_
_entity_poly.entity_id
_entity_poly.type
_entity_poly.pdbx_seq_one_letter_code
_entity_poly.pdbx_strand_id
1 'polypeptide(L)'
;MADLSRASEATLAKKLSEMLAGSVMVYPNPVETEIEKRKVAFLEDRENFFILKSAVGKTPADFEKVLKKLKNAKTIRKLHLYPIPGWSEKDPVFDFTNFSELLRKYVPRVCYFGARHMLLKKFELKNLPELRTVCLTSPEMQDEKWNLELPNLEELILECHAPPGKPFAQSLIQCPRIKCFFSHKYCADALLGLYLPNCEDFALRRADCLSKISVYLPRLKSLNLDADYDLKDITFLKKGHASHAEFNLPPDRQSRFRLSCQNALLGPRAKQALRNSGRLLNAKALKEDLDDCRFSGLPFGSLGSEGEDEEDEDSMHHLLGKMVKVTCLKTRKNLIGKEGKIIEIFAEKERVGVRFAHDESLELSIHIDNLEVVEGPPRKKLKKLREVN
;
A
#
# COMPACT_ATOMS: atom_id res chain seq x y z
N MET A 1 25.47 -10.28 -20.96
CA MET A 1 25.14 -10.49 -19.53
C MET A 1 26.20 -11.41 -18.93
N ALA A 2 26.68 -11.14 -17.71
CA ALA A 2 27.62 -12.03 -17.06
C ALA A 2 26.96 -13.38 -16.73
N ASP A 3 27.66 -14.50 -16.96
CA ASP A 3 27.18 -15.82 -16.57
C ASP A 3 27.14 -15.95 -15.03
N LEU A 4 25.94 -15.93 -14.47
CA LEU A 4 25.72 -16.04 -13.03
C LEU A 4 25.74 -17.49 -12.53
N SER A 5 25.76 -18.49 -13.40
CA SER A 5 25.68 -19.92 -13.02
C SER A 5 26.84 -20.38 -12.13
N ARG A 6 27.98 -19.68 -12.21
CA ARG A 6 29.18 -19.94 -11.40
C ARG A 6 29.41 -18.93 -10.28
N ALA A 7 28.53 -17.94 -10.11
CA ALA A 7 28.66 -16.95 -9.06
C ALA A 7 28.54 -17.62 -7.68
N SER A 8 29.34 -17.19 -6.71
CA SER A 8 29.19 -17.65 -5.32
C SER A 8 27.92 -17.05 -4.70
N GLU A 9 27.41 -17.67 -3.62
CA GLU A 9 26.27 -17.14 -2.86
C GLU A 9 26.50 -15.70 -2.36
N ALA A 10 27.70 -15.39 -1.86
CA ALA A 10 28.07 -14.03 -1.46
C ALA A 10 28.06 -13.04 -2.64
N THR A 11 28.43 -13.49 -3.85
CA THR A 11 28.37 -12.66 -5.06
C THR A 11 26.91 -12.40 -5.46
N LEU A 12 26.03 -13.40 -5.33
CA LEU A 12 24.60 -13.24 -5.58
C LEU A 12 23.95 -12.30 -4.55
N ALA A 13 24.29 -12.43 -3.26
CA ALA A 13 23.82 -11.54 -2.20
C ALA A 13 24.17 -10.07 -2.48
N LYS A 14 25.43 -9.82 -2.86
CA LYS A 14 25.90 -8.48 -3.21
C LYS A 14 25.15 -7.90 -4.42
N LYS A 15 25.04 -8.68 -5.50
CA LYS A 15 24.31 -8.28 -6.71
C LYS A 15 22.83 -8.02 -6.44
N LEU A 16 22.20 -8.83 -5.58
CA LEU A 16 20.81 -8.63 -5.16
C LEU A 16 20.66 -7.33 -4.36
N SER A 17 21.60 -7.00 -3.47
CA SER A 17 21.62 -5.73 -2.74
C SER A 17 21.78 -4.52 -3.68
N GLU A 18 22.73 -4.59 -4.62
CA GLU A 18 22.95 -3.54 -5.64
C GLU A 18 21.70 -3.31 -6.49
N MET A 19 21.01 -4.39 -6.87
CA MET A 19 19.76 -4.35 -7.61
C MET A 19 18.65 -3.66 -6.82
N LEU A 20 18.44 -4.03 -5.55
CA LEU A 20 17.41 -3.43 -4.70
C LEU A 20 17.68 -1.95 -4.38
N ALA A 21 18.95 -1.52 -4.41
CA ALA A 21 19.33 -0.12 -4.24
C ALA A 21 19.21 0.71 -5.54
N GLY A 22 19.06 0.06 -6.71
CA GLY A 22 18.97 0.72 -7.99
C GLY A 22 17.60 1.37 -8.25
N SER A 23 17.56 2.39 -9.10
CA SER A 23 16.32 3.09 -9.47
C SER A 23 15.50 2.37 -10.55
N VAL A 24 16.08 1.40 -11.25
CA VAL A 24 15.44 0.67 -12.35
C VAL A 24 15.58 -0.84 -12.12
N MET A 25 14.47 -1.51 -11.88
CA MET A 25 14.41 -2.98 -11.87
C MET A 25 14.05 -3.50 -13.27
N VAL A 26 14.88 -4.41 -13.79
CA VAL A 26 14.62 -5.12 -15.06
C VAL A 26 14.01 -6.48 -14.76
N TYR A 27 12.91 -6.82 -15.45
CA TYR A 27 12.19 -8.08 -15.32
C TYR A 27 12.21 -8.88 -16.65
N PRO A 28 12.43 -10.21 -16.63
CA PRO A 28 12.83 -11.01 -15.47
C PRO A 28 14.24 -10.65 -15.00
N ASN A 29 14.46 -10.69 -13.69
CA ASN A 29 15.75 -10.33 -13.14
C ASN A 29 16.72 -11.52 -13.17
N PRO A 30 17.90 -11.41 -13.82
CA PRO A 30 18.82 -12.54 -13.94
C PRO A 30 19.39 -13.03 -12.59
N VAL A 31 19.50 -12.17 -11.58
CA VAL A 31 19.96 -12.55 -10.23
C VAL A 31 18.88 -13.36 -9.53
N GLU A 32 17.62 -12.92 -9.57
CA GLU A 32 16.49 -13.65 -8.98
C GLU A 32 16.29 -15.00 -9.65
N THR A 33 16.33 -15.06 -10.99
CA THR A 33 16.22 -16.31 -11.76
C THR A 33 17.30 -17.32 -11.34
N GLU A 34 18.53 -16.88 -11.15
CA GLU A 34 19.61 -17.78 -10.72
C GLU A 34 19.44 -18.23 -9.25
N ILE A 35 18.99 -17.35 -8.36
CA ILE A 35 18.67 -17.68 -6.96
C ILE A 35 17.55 -18.73 -6.90
N GLU A 36 16.48 -18.52 -7.67
CA GLU A 36 15.34 -19.43 -7.76
C GLU A 36 15.77 -20.80 -8.27
N LYS A 37 16.55 -20.85 -9.37
CA LYS A 37 17.09 -22.08 -9.95
C LYS A 37 17.90 -22.90 -8.93
N ARG A 38 18.68 -22.23 -8.10
CA ARG A 38 19.49 -22.87 -7.03
C ARG A 38 18.69 -23.24 -5.79
N LYS A 39 17.43 -22.81 -5.69
CA LYS A 39 16.54 -23.05 -4.54
C LYS A 39 17.16 -22.60 -3.22
N VAL A 40 17.95 -21.51 -3.23
CA VAL A 40 18.62 -21.01 -2.01
C VAL A 40 17.58 -20.49 -1.01
N ALA A 41 17.75 -20.86 0.26
CA ALA A 41 16.83 -20.52 1.34
C ALA A 41 17.08 -19.11 1.91
N PHE A 42 18.36 -18.75 2.05
CA PHE A 42 18.83 -17.46 2.51
C PHE A 42 20.23 -17.20 1.94
N LEU A 43 20.61 -15.93 1.82
CA LEU A 43 21.92 -15.51 1.32
C LEU A 43 22.54 -14.49 2.28
N GLU A 44 23.86 -14.51 2.39
CA GLU A 44 24.61 -13.45 3.06
C GLU A 44 25.86 -13.06 2.28
N ASP A 45 26.25 -11.81 2.43
CA ASP A 45 27.62 -11.36 2.21
C ASP A 45 28.15 -10.70 3.50
N ARG A 46 29.19 -9.87 3.39
CA ARG A 46 29.77 -9.18 4.54
C ARG A 46 28.78 -8.22 5.22
N GLU A 47 27.92 -7.54 4.48
CA GLU A 47 27.05 -6.46 4.96
C GLU A 47 25.56 -6.77 4.84
N ASN A 48 25.17 -7.70 3.98
CA ASN A 48 23.79 -7.99 3.64
C ASN A 48 23.40 -9.41 4.07
N PHE A 49 22.18 -9.55 4.57
CA PHE A 49 21.55 -10.84 4.85
C PHE A 49 20.12 -10.84 4.31
N PHE A 50 19.81 -11.86 3.51
CA PHE A 50 18.53 -12.05 2.84
C PHE A 50 17.87 -13.36 3.27
N ILE A 51 16.61 -13.30 3.68
CA ILE A 51 15.72 -14.45 3.77
C ILE A 51 14.92 -14.52 2.48
N LEU A 52 15.09 -15.60 1.72
CA LEU A 52 14.61 -15.71 0.33
C LEU A 52 13.43 -16.65 0.14
N LYS A 53 13.04 -17.36 1.20
CA LYS A 53 11.85 -18.22 1.20
C LYS A 53 11.03 -17.91 2.44
N SER A 54 9.74 -17.70 2.28
CA SER A 54 8.80 -17.40 3.37
C SER A 54 8.81 -18.47 4.48
N ALA A 55 9.11 -19.73 4.13
CA ALA A 55 9.23 -20.83 5.10
C ALA A 55 10.46 -20.75 6.02
N VAL A 56 11.47 -19.98 5.65
CA VAL A 56 12.72 -19.86 6.39
C VAL A 56 12.56 -18.79 7.46
N GLY A 57 12.77 -19.16 8.72
CA GLY A 57 12.61 -18.22 9.84
C GLY A 57 11.16 -17.93 10.23
N LYS A 58 10.18 -18.67 9.69
CA LYS A 58 8.74 -18.47 9.99
C LYS A 58 8.40 -18.52 11.48
N THR A 59 9.19 -19.25 12.27
CA THR A 59 9.09 -19.29 13.73
C THR A 59 10.35 -18.70 14.38
N PRO A 60 10.28 -18.21 15.63
CA PRO A 60 11.45 -17.66 16.31
C PRO A 60 12.61 -18.66 16.43
N ALA A 61 12.30 -19.94 16.69
CA ALA A 61 13.31 -21.00 16.79
C ALA A 61 13.98 -21.30 15.44
N ASP A 62 13.21 -21.29 14.35
CA ASP A 62 13.76 -21.49 13.01
C ASP A 62 14.59 -20.28 12.58
N PHE A 63 14.16 -19.07 12.92
CA PHE A 63 14.92 -17.85 12.63
C PHE A 63 16.25 -17.85 13.38
N GLU A 64 16.24 -18.22 14.67
CA GLU A 64 17.46 -18.36 15.46
C GLU A 64 18.44 -19.39 14.85
N LYS A 65 17.95 -20.52 14.34
CA LYS A 65 18.78 -21.52 13.65
C LYS A 65 19.46 -20.95 12.40
N VAL A 66 18.78 -20.07 11.66
CA VAL A 66 19.36 -19.39 10.50
C VAL A 66 20.43 -18.42 10.95
N LEU A 67 20.14 -17.57 11.94
CA LEU A 67 21.08 -16.58 12.47
C LEU A 67 22.38 -17.23 12.99
N LYS A 68 22.29 -18.40 13.64
CA LYS A 68 23.46 -19.16 14.12
C LYS A 68 24.37 -19.69 13.00
N LYS A 69 23.88 -19.78 11.77
CA LYS A 69 24.64 -20.26 10.60
C LYS A 69 25.35 -19.16 9.83
N LEU A 70 25.08 -17.89 10.17
CA LEU A 70 25.67 -16.74 9.49
C LEU A 70 27.17 -16.64 9.79
N LYS A 71 27.99 -16.64 8.74
CA LYS A 71 29.44 -16.47 8.79
C LYS A 71 29.81 -15.01 9.05
N ASN A 72 28.99 -14.08 8.58
CA ASN A 72 29.24 -12.64 8.65
C ASN A 72 28.36 -11.91 9.67
N ALA A 73 27.81 -12.64 10.65
CA ALA A 73 26.84 -12.13 11.64
C ALA A 73 27.24 -10.78 12.28
N LYS A 74 28.53 -10.59 12.59
CA LYS A 74 29.05 -9.37 13.24
C LYS A 74 29.22 -8.17 12.30
N THR A 75 29.21 -8.37 11.00
CA THR A 75 29.42 -7.31 10.00
C THR A 75 28.16 -7.00 9.20
N ILE A 76 27.12 -7.83 9.28
CA ILE A 76 25.83 -7.58 8.64
C ILE A 76 25.23 -6.28 9.17
N ARG A 77 24.87 -5.41 8.22
CA ARG A 77 24.25 -4.09 8.43
C ARG A 77 22.84 -4.00 7.84
N LYS A 78 22.52 -4.82 6.83
CA LYS A 78 21.22 -4.80 6.16
C LYS A 78 20.58 -6.18 6.23
N LEU A 79 19.37 -6.23 6.78
CA LEU A 79 18.53 -7.42 6.81
C LEU A 79 17.35 -7.22 5.86
N HIS A 80 17.14 -8.19 4.99
CA HIS A 80 16.06 -8.20 4.00
C HIS A 80 15.24 -9.48 4.14
N LEU A 81 13.92 -9.34 4.26
CA LEU A 81 12.96 -10.41 4.05
C LEU A 81 12.39 -10.22 2.64
N TYR A 82 12.84 -11.05 1.70
CA TYR A 82 12.65 -10.86 0.26
C TYR A 82 12.43 -12.22 -0.44
N PRO A 83 11.21 -12.79 -0.37
CA PRO A 83 10.95 -14.09 -0.96
C PRO A 83 11.03 -14.04 -2.49
N ILE A 84 11.64 -15.06 -3.08
CA ILE A 84 11.83 -15.22 -4.54
C ILE A 84 11.21 -16.56 -4.97
N PRO A 85 10.40 -16.63 -6.05
CA PRO A 85 10.08 -15.56 -7.03
C PRO A 85 9.03 -14.54 -6.56
N GLY A 86 8.59 -14.62 -5.32
CA GLY A 86 7.59 -13.76 -4.72
C GLY A 86 6.92 -14.50 -3.57
N TRP A 87 5.72 -14.07 -3.20
CA TRP A 87 4.90 -14.75 -2.21
C TRP A 87 3.60 -15.28 -2.80
N SER A 88 2.99 -16.20 -2.06
CA SER A 88 1.65 -16.69 -2.31
C SER A 88 0.81 -16.65 -1.04
N GLU A 89 -0.52 -16.61 -1.16
CA GLU A 89 -1.44 -16.74 -0.02
C GLU A 89 -1.27 -18.05 0.76
N LYS A 90 -0.61 -19.05 0.16
CA LYS A 90 -0.30 -20.35 0.78
C LYS A 90 1.03 -20.35 1.51
N ASP A 91 1.79 -19.25 1.44
CA ASP A 91 3.07 -19.13 2.12
C ASP A 91 2.88 -19.17 3.64
N PRO A 92 3.85 -19.69 4.38
CA PRO A 92 3.79 -19.64 5.83
C PRO A 92 3.97 -18.20 6.33
N VAL A 93 3.15 -17.83 7.32
CA VAL A 93 3.23 -16.55 8.02
C VAL A 93 4.50 -16.46 8.86
N PHE A 94 5.24 -15.36 8.71
CA PHE A 94 6.44 -15.08 9.49
C PHE A 94 6.07 -14.47 10.85
N ASP A 95 6.41 -15.15 11.95
CA ASP A 95 6.13 -14.71 13.32
C ASP A 95 7.27 -13.83 13.87
N PHE A 96 6.97 -12.55 14.14
CA PHE A 96 7.93 -11.59 14.70
C PHE A 96 8.16 -11.72 16.22
N THR A 97 7.58 -12.71 16.89
CA THR A 97 7.84 -12.98 18.31
C THR A 97 9.35 -13.14 18.56
N ASN A 98 9.90 -12.39 19.52
CA ASN A 98 11.32 -12.38 19.86
C ASN A 98 12.28 -11.95 18.72
N PHE A 99 11.77 -11.41 17.62
CA PHE A 99 12.58 -11.09 16.45
C PHE A 99 13.68 -10.07 16.79
N SER A 100 13.31 -8.98 17.48
CA SER A 100 14.24 -7.93 17.88
C SER A 100 15.32 -8.42 18.86
N GLU A 101 14.96 -9.29 19.80
CA GLU A 101 15.89 -9.93 20.74
C GLU A 101 16.93 -10.78 20.00
N LEU A 102 16.47 -11.56 19.01
CA LEU A 102 17.33 -12.38 18.18
C LEU A 102 18.27 -11.53 17.32
N LEU A 103 17.79 -10.43 16.74
CA LEU A 103 18.66 -9.50 16.01
C LEU A 103 19.73 -8.89 16.89
N ARG A 104 19.37 -8.39 18.09
CA ARG A 104 20.35 -7.87 19.06
C ARG A 104 21.41 -8.90 19.41
N LYS A 105 21.02 -10.17 19.57
CA LYS A 105 21.93 -11.24 19.97
C LYS A 105 22.89 -11.66 18.86
N TYR A 106 22.40 -11.82 17.63
CA TYR A 106 23.17 -12.45 16.56
C TYR A 106 23.69 -11.47 15.51
N VAL A 107 22.94 -10.40 15.20
CA VAL A 107 23.29 -9.41 14.17
C VAL A 107 23.11 -7.98 14.72
N PRO A 108 23.86 -7.59 15.77
CA PRO A 108 23.61 -6.35 16.52
C PRO A 108 23.83 -5.05 15.74
N ARG A 109 24.48 -5.12 14.58
CA ARG A 109 24.85 -3.95 13.76
C ARG A 109 23.88 -3.65 12.61
N VAL A 110 22.72 -4.31 12.60
CA VAL A 110 21.68 -4.06 11.60
C VAL A 110 21.21 -2.61 11.71
N CYS A 111 21.50 -1.82 10.68
CA CYS A 111 21.09 -0.43 10.54
C CYS A 111 19.98 -0.23 9.50
N TYR A 112 19.68 -1.25 8.69
CA TYR A 112 18.61 -1.27 7.70
C TYR A 112 17.79 -2.56 7.84
N PHE A 113 16.47 -2.44 7.89
CA PHE A 113 15.53 -3.56 7.81
C PHE A 113 14.56 -3.35 6.64
N GLY A 114 14.50 -4.34 5.75
CA GLY A 114 13.54 -4.37 4.65
C GLY A 114 12.67 -5.61 4.71
N ALA A 115 11.36 -5.49 4.55
CA ALA A 115 10.45 -6.61 4.30
C ALA A 115 9.58 -6.33 3.09
N ARG A 116 9.57 -7.24 2.13
CA ARG A 116 8.85 -7.06 0.87
C ARG A 116 8.03 -8.31 0.56
N HIS A 117 6.76 -8.12 0.19
CA HIS A 117 5.90 -9.18 -0.31
C HIS A 117 5.86 -10.39 0.65
N MET A 118 5.45 -10.21 1.91
CA MET A 118 5.44 -11.30 2.88
C MET A 118 4.23 -11.26 3.80
N LEU A 119 3.75 -12.46 4.18
CA LEU A 119 2.77 -12.64 5.24
C LEU A 119 3.44 -12.51 6.61
N LEU A 120 3.05 -11.51 7.38
CA LEU A 120 3.65 -11.18 8.68
C LEU A 120 2.60 -11.24 9.79
N LYS A 121 3.00 -11.65 11.00
CA LYS A 121 2.17 -11.49 12.20
C LYS A 121 3.01 -11.01 13.38
N LYS A 122 2.36 -10.35 14.33
CA LYS A 122 2.99 -9.78 15.53
C LYS A 122 4.15 -8.85 15.21
N PHE A 123 4.02 -8.07 14.14
CA PHE A 123 5.11 -7.25 13.64
C PHE A 123 5.59 -6.29 14.73
N GLU A 124 6.85 -6.46 15.14
CA GLU A 124 7.46 -5.67 16.20
C GLU A 124 8.95 -5.48 15.95
N LEU A 125 9.37 -4.21 15.89
CA LEU A 125 10.78 -3.82 15.93
C LEU A 125 10.99 -2.90 17.13
N LYS A 126 11.70 -3.38 18.15
CA LYS A 126 11.92 -2.64 19.40
C LYS A 126 13.36 -2.70 19.85
N ASN A 127 13.86 -1.62 20.44
CA ASN A 127 15.17 -1.61 21.11
C ASN A 127 16.32 -2.09 20.18
N LEU A 128 16.35 -1.61 18.94
CA LEU A 128 17.43 -1.88 17.98
C LEU A 128 18.25 -0.59 17.80
N PRO A 129 19.31 -0.36 18.59
CA PRO A 129 19.95 0.95 18.73
C PRO A 129 20.65 1.43 17.44
N GLU A 130 21.06 0.51 16.57
CA GLU A 130 21.73 0.80 15.29
C GLU A 130 20.74 0.96 14.13
N LEU A 131 19.48 0.55 14.29
CA LEU A 131 18.48 0.62 13.22
C LEU A 131 18.16 2.07 12.89
N ARG A 132 18.30 2.45 11.61
CA ARG A 132 18.08 3.81 11.08
C ARG A 132 17.03 3.85 9.98
N THR A 133 16.89 2.78 9.21
CA THR A 133 15.94 2.70 8.08
C THR A 133 15.08 1.46 8.21
N VAL A 134 13.76 1.64 8.08
CA VAL A 134 12.77 0.57 7.94
C VAL A 134 12.03 0.76 6.61
N CYS A 135 12.03 -0.28 5.79
CA CYS A 135 11.36 -0.30 4.49
C CYS A 135 10.40 -1.49 4.41
N LEU A 136 9.11 -1.22 4.20
CA LEU A 136 8.05 -2.20 4.11
C LEU A 136 7.36 -2.06 2.73
N THR A 137 7.46 -3.07 1.87
CA THR A 137 6.89 -3.04 0.52
C THR A 137 5.88 -4.17 0.35
N SER A 138 4.59 -3.86 0.37
CA SER A 138 3.49 -4.82 0.31
C SER A 138 3.63 -5.99 1.30
N PRO A 139 3.95 -5.79 2.59
CA PRO A 139 3.72 -6.85 3.56
C PRO A 139 2.22 -6.98 3.82
N GLU A 140 1.79 -8.21 4.05
CA GLU A 140 0.41 -8.52 4.42
C GLU A 140 0.36 -8.94 5.88
N MET A 141 -0.29 -8.11 6.69
CA MET A 141 -0.44 -8.35 8.12
C MET A 141 -1.56 -9.37 8.36
N GLN A 142 -1.25 -10.41 9.12
CA GLN A 142 -2.17 -11.49 9.47
C GLN A 142 -2.77 -11.31 10.87
N ASP A 143 -2.45 -10.22 11.56
CA ASP A 143 -3.04 -9.78 12.82
C ASP A 143 -2.93 -8.25 12.98
N GLU A 144 -3.64 -7.70 13.96
CA GLU A 144 -3.66 -6.26 14.27
C GLU A 144 -2.42 -5.78 15.04
N LYS A 145 -1.38 -6.61 15.15
CA LYS A 145 -0.20 -6.31 15.96
C LYS A 145 0.88 -5.67 15.11
N TRP A 146 1.10 -4.39 15.38
CA TRP A 146 2.08 -3.56 14.68
C TRP A 146 2.74 -2.60 15.67
N ASN A 147 4.05 -2.71 15.87
CA ASN A 147 4.78 -1.88 16.83
C ASN A 147 6.18 -1.51 16.35
N LEU A 148 6.52 -0.23 16.38
CA LEU A 148 7.90 0.26 16.28
C LEU A 148 8.26 1.03 17.54
N GLU A 149 9.34 0.60 18.20
CA GLU A 149 9.96 1.28 19.35
C GLU A 149 11.44 1.51 19.02
N LEU A 150 11.66 2.44 18.10
CA LEU A 150 12.95 2.69 17.46
C LEU A 150 13.33 4.18 17.62
N PRO A 151 13.91 4.58 18.77
CA PRO A 151 14.17 5.98 19.07
C PRO A 151 15.18 6.65 18.11
N ASN A 152 15.99 5.85 17.42
CA ASN A 152 16.97 6.29 16.44
C ASN A 152 16.52 6.11 14.98
N LEU A 153 15.27 5.72 14.71
CA LEU A 153 14.78 5.60 13.35
C LEU A 153 14.82 6.96 12.65
N GLU A 154 15.48 7.03 11.50
CA GLU A 154 15.63 8.25 10.69
C GLU A 154 14.76 8.20 9.43
N GLU A 155 14.50 7.01 8.90
CA GLU A 155 13.77 6.82 7.65
C GLU A 155 12.75 5.68 7.76
N LEU A 156 11.52 5.97 7.37
CA LEU A 156 10.42 5.00 7.29
C LEU A 156 9.80 5.05 5.90
N ILE A 157 9.85 3.91 5.20
CA ILE A 157 9.34 3.73 3.84
C ILE A 157 8.24 2.67 3.87
N LEU A 158 7.03 3.04 3.44
CA LEU A 158 5.85 2.18 3.39
C LEU A 158 5.23 2.18 2.00
N GLU A 159 5.44 1.12 1.23
CA GLU A 159 4.88 0.97 -0.11
C GLU A 159 3.78 -0.08 -0.12
N CYS A 160 2.61 0.26 -0.66
CA CYS A 160 1.45 -0.61 -0.76
C CYS A 160 1.13 -1.30 0.58
N HIS A 161 1.14 -0.53 1.66
CA HIS A 161 0.98 -1.03 3.02
C HIS A 161 0.06 -0.11 3.82
N ALA A 162 -0.78 -0.73 4.66
CA ALA A 162 -1.70 -0.05 5.56
C ALA A 162 -1.53 -0.64 6.97
N PRO A 163 -0.61 -0.10 7.79
CA PRO A 163 -0.52 -0.44 9.20
C PRO A 163 -1.86 -0.18 9.93
N PRO A 164 -2.21 -0.97 10.96
CA PRO A 164 -3.34 -0.68 11.83
C PRO A 164 -3.26 0.72 12.43
N GLY A 165 -4.28 1.56 12.21
CA GLY A 165 -4.18 3.02 12.43
C GLY A 165 -3.75 3.44 13.84
N LYS A 166 -4.34 2.87 14.89
CA LYS A 166 -3.99 3.20 16.30
C LYS A 166 -2.59 2.70 16.69
N PRO A 167 -2.24 1.42 16.49
CA PRO A 167 -0.88 0.93 16.74
C PRO A 167 0.20 1.69 15.94
N PHE A 168 -0.10 2.05 14.70
CA PHE A 168 0.80 2.81 13.85
C PHE A 168 1.09 4.22 14.39
N ALA A 169 0.06 4.99 14.70
CA ALA A 169 0.24 6.33 15.26
C ALA A 169 1.00 6.29 16.60
N GLN A 170 0.73 5.30 17.44
CA GLN A 170 1.44 5.10 18.70
C GLN A 170 2.92 4.78 18.49
N SER A 171 3.24 3.98 17.48
CA SER A 171 4.62 3.63 17.14
C SER A 171 5.43 4.82 16.62
N LEU A 172 4.81 5.72 15.86
CA LEU A 172 5.46 6.95 15.41
C LEU A 172 5.80 7.89 16.59
N ILE A 173 5.02 7.87 17.66
CA ILE A 173 5.37 8.55 18.91
C ILE A 173 6.66 7.97 19.53
N GLN A 174 6.96 6.69 19.33
CA GLN A 174 8.21 6.08 19.81
C GLN A 174 9.40 6.27 18.85
N CYS A 175 9.18 6.92 17.70
CA CYS A 175 10.19 7.16 16.66
C CYS A 175 10.39 8.66 16.38
N PRO A 176 10.72 9.49 17.39
CA PRO A 176 10.73 10.96 17.24
C PRO A 176 11.77 11.48 16.26
N ARG A 177 12.78 10.69 15.91
CA ARG A 177 13.93 11.09 15.06
C ARG A 177 13.73 10.86 13.56
N ILE A 178 12.55 10.40 13.12
CA ILE A 178 12.26 10.24 11.70
C ILE A 178 12.44 11.58 10.99
N LYS A 179 13.38 11.62 10.05
CA LYS A 179 13.66 12.76 9.16
C LYS A 179 12.95 12.60 7.82
N CYS A 180 12.83 11.36 7.35
CA CYS A 180 12.20 11.01 6.08
C CYS A 180 11.04 10.03 6.32
N PHE A 181 9.85 10.45 5.95
CA PHE A 181 8.67 9.58 5.89
C PHE A 181 8.22 9.47 4.45
N PHE A 182 8.18 8.25 3.93
CA PHE A 182 7.66 7.98 2.60
C PHE A 182 6.57 6.93 2.68
N SER A 183 5.42 7.23 2.10
CA SER A 183 4.41 6.23 1.82
C SER A 183 3.85 6.35 0.42
N HIS A 184 3.66 5.21 -0.24
CA HIS A 184 3.05 5.11 -1.55
C HIS A 184 1.94 4.05 -1.51
N LYS A 185 0.75 4.33 -2.07
CA LYS A 185 -0.38 3.39 -2.00
C LYS A 185 -0.76 3.02 -0.56
N TYR A 186 -0.87 4.04 0.28
CA TYR A 186 -1.37 3.90 1.65
C TYR A 186 -2.90 3.73 1.58
N CYS A 187 -3.42 2.58 2.01
CA CYS A 187 -4.85 2.26 1.89
C CYS A 187 -5.50 2.13 3.26
N ALA A 188 -6.01 3.24 3.82
CA ALA A 188 -6.79 3.20 5.06
C ALA A 188 -7.83 4.33 5.09
N ASP A 189 -8.99 4.04 5.68
CA ASP A 189 -10.12 4.99 5.74
C ASP A 189 -9.80 6.24 6.57
N ALA A 190 -8.98 6.07 7.61
CA ALA A 190 -8.61 7.14 8.52
C ALA A 190 -7.22 6.95 9.10
N LEU A 191 -6.51 8.07 9.24
CA LEU A 191 -5.25 8.15 9.94
C LEU A 191 -5.42 9.00 11.20
N LEU A 192 -5.02 8.46 12.36
CA LEU A 192 -4.90 9.27 13.56
C LEU A 192 -3.80 10.33 13.38
N GLY A 193 -3.77 11.32 14.26
CA GLY A 193 -2.75 12.37 14.23
C GLY A 193 -1.34 11.79 14.26
N LEU A 194 -0.54 12.07 13.22
CA LEU A 194 0.86 11.67 13.15
C LEU A 194 1.76 12.71 13.78
N TYR A 195 2.64 12.28 14.69
CA TYR A 195 3.61 13.15 15.36
C TYR A 195 5.02 12.84 14.91
N LEU A 196 5.57 13.71 14.06
CA LEU A 196 6.87 13.53 13.41
C LEU A 196 7.69 14.81 13.59
N PRO A 197 8.15 15.11 14.82
CA PRO A 197 8.69 16.42 15.18
C PRO A 197 10.02 16.76 14.48
N ASN A 198 10.76 15.74 14.00
CA ASN A 198 12.00 15.92 13.25
C ASN A 198 11.89 15.66 11.75
N CYS A 199 10.68 15.39 11.23
CA CYS A 199 10.51 15.08 9.82
C CYS A 199 10.73 16.32 8.96
N GLU A 200 11.67 16.19 8.02
CA GLU A 200 12.07 17.20 7.05
C GLU A 200 11.45 16.92 5.67
N ASP A 201 11.32 15.64 5.32
CA ASP A 201 10.77 15.19 4.04
C ASP A 201 9.60 14.23 4.29
N PHE A 202 8.38 14.71 4.01
CA PHE A 202 7.16 13.93 4.14
C PHE A 202 6.55 13.71 2.75
N ALA A 203 6.50 12.45 2.33
CA ALA A 203 5.86 12.02 1.11
C ALA A 203 4.73 11.05 1.42
N LEU A 204 3.54 11.40 0.98
CA LEU A 204 2.36 10.55 0.99
C LEU A 204 1.81 10.60 -0.42
N ARG A 205 2.06 9.55 -1.19
CA ARG A 205 1.72 9.49 -2.61
C ARG A 205 0.67 8.44 -2.83
N ARG A 206 -0.34 8.74 -3.63
CA ARG A 206 -1.41 7.77 -3.90
C ARG A 206 -1.97 7.18 -2.60
N ALA A 207 -2.28 8.00 -1.61
CA ALA A 207 -3.00 7.55 -0.44
C ALA A 207 -4.47 7.30 -0.80
N ASP A 208 -4.69 6.17 -1.46
CA ASP A 208 -6.01 5.73 -1.92
C ASP A 208 -6.93 5.57 -0.70
N CYS A 209 -8.18 6.06 -0.82
CA CYS A 209 -9.20 6.05 0.25
C CYS A 209 -8.91 6.96 1.47
N LEU A 210 -7.76 7.62 1.56
CA LEU A 210 -7.45 8.49 2.69
C LEU A 210 -8.05 9.90 2.50
N SER A 211 -9.24 10.11 3.04
CA SER A 211 -9.95 11.38 2.88
C SER A 211 -9.41 12.53 3.75
N LYS A 212 -8.78 12.22 4.89
CA LYS A 212 -8.32 13.21 5.87
C LYS A 212 -7.03 12.80 6.54
N ILE A 213 -6.14 13.75 6.77
CA ILE A 213 -4.93 13.53 7.56
C ILE A 213 -4.66 14.67 8.54
N SER A 214 -4.18 14.32 9.74
CA SER A 214 -3.68 15.28 10.73
C SER A 214 -2.22 15.01 11.04
N VAL A 215 -1.35 16.01 10.92
CA VAL A 215 0.10 15.84 11.05
C VAL A 215 0.76 16.96 11.85
N TYR A 216 1.73 16.61 12.70
CA TYR A 216 2.66 17.53 13.34
C TYR A 216 4.03 17.41 12.68
N LEU A 217 4.36 18.39 11.82
CA LEU A 217 5.58 18.43 11.01
C LEU A 217 6.25 19.82 11.14
N PRO A 218 6.81 20.18 12.31
CA PRO A 218 7.31 21.54 12.55
C PRO A 218 8.62 21.85 11.81
N ARG A 219 9.37 20.82 11.35
CA ARG A 219 10.65 20.93 10.63
C ARG A 219 10.58 20.60 9.14
N LEU A 220 9.36 20.45 8.61
CA LEU A 220 9.10 20.12 7.22
C LEU A 220 9.81 21.08 6.25
N LYS A 221 10.53 20.53 5.28
CA LYS A 221 11.17 21.22 4.16
C LYS A 221 10.49 20.84 2.85
N SER A 222 10.08 19.58 2.71
CA SER A 222 9.40 19.04 1.53
C SER A 222 8.13 18.30 1.92
N LEU A 223 7.01 18.67 1.29
CA LEU A 223 5.73 17.97 1.37
C LEU A 223 5.37 17.46 -0.02
N ASN A 224 5.32 16.15 -0.21
CA ASN A 224 4.89 15.53 -1.46
C ASN A 224 3.55 14.82 -1.25
N LEU A 225 2.53 15.28 -1.99
CA LEU A 225 1.16 14.76 -2.04
C LEU A 225 0.81 14.33 -3.48
N ASP A 226 1.80 13.91 -4.27
CA ASP A 226 1.61 13.58 -5.67
C ASP A 226 0.62 12.42 -5.83
N ALA A 227 -0.30 12.56 -6.79
CA ALA A 227 -1.33 11.58 -7.12
C ALA A 227 -2.25 11.20 -5.94
N ASP A 228 -2.41 12.07 -4.94
CA ASP A 228 -3.44 11.92 -3.92
C ASP A 228 -4.79 12.41 -4.48
N TYR A 229 -5.64 11.46 -4.86
CA TYR A 229 -6.93 11.75 -5.49
C TYR A 229 -8.06 11.99 -4.47
N ASP A 230 -7.97 11.39 -3.29
CA ASP A 230 -9.07 11.36 -2.32
C ASP A 230 -8.89 12.33 -1.14
N LEU A 231 -7.75 13.01 -1.05
CA LEU A 231 -7.39 13.82 0.11
C LEU A 231 -8.21 15.12 0.19
N LYS A 232 -9.32 15.07 0.93
CA LYS A 232 -10.26 16.18 1.11
C LYS A 232 -9.80 17.20 2.16
N ASP A 233 -9.10 16.75 3.21
CA ASP A 233 -8.67 17.59 4.34
C ASP A 233 -7.25 17.27 4.82
N ILE A 234 -6.46 18.31 5.12
CA ILE A 234 -5.17 18.21 5.80
C ILE A 234 -5.13 19.19 6.98
N THR A 235 -4.85 18.68 8.16
CA THR A 235 -4.71 19.49 9.37
C THR A 235 -3.27 19.49 9.85
N PHE A 236 -2.64 20.67 9.86
CA PHE A 236 -1.36 20.87 10.54
C PHE A 236 -1.60 21.10 12.04
N LEU A 237 -1.18 20.15 12.86
CA LEU A 237 -1.30 20.22 14.31
C LEU A 237 -0.41 21.36 14.85
N LYS A 238 -0.95 22.15 15.78
CA LYS A 238 -0.22 23.30 16.37
C LYS A 238 0.71 22.89 17.52
N LYS A 239 0.38 21.79 18.20
CA LYS A 239 1.14 21.25 19.35
C LYS A 239 1.61 19.84 18.99
N GLY A 240 2.85 19.54 19.34
CA GLY A 240 3.37 18.18 19.24
C GLY A 240 2.93 17.30 20.39
N HIS A 241 3.32 16.03 20.35
CA HIS A 241 3.01 15.08 21.41
C HIS A 241 3.78 15.41 22.70
N ALA A 242 3.19 15.18 23.86
CA ALA A 242 3.79 15.55 25.15
C ALA A 242 5.13 14.84 25.41
N SER A 243 5.27 13.57 24.96
CA SER A 243 6.52 12.80 25.08
C SER A 243 7.66 13.31 24.18
N HIS A 244 7.39 14.27 23.29
CA HIS A 244 8.38 14.87 22.38
C HIS A 244 8.76 16.29 22.80
N ALA A 245 8.59 16.65 24.08
CA ALA A 245 8.78 18.02 24.56
C ALA A 245 10.11 18.65 24.11
N GLU A 246 11.19 17.87 24.06
CA GLU A 246 12.52 18.33 23.60
C GLU A 246 12.59 18.62 22.08
N PHE A 247 11.74 17.99 21.27
CA PHE A 247 11.72 18.14 19.81
C PHE A 247 10.66 19.14 19.32
N ASN A 248 9.63 19.38 20.13
CA ASN A 248 8.52 20.25 19.79
C ASN A 248 8.99 21.69 19.59
N LEU A 249 8.48 22.33 18.52
CA LEU A 249 8.72 23.74 18.23
C LEU A 249 7.45 24.57 18.36
N PRO A 250 7.54 25.80 18.90
CA PRO A 250 6.43 26.74 18.89
C PRO A 250 6.14 27.21 17.44
N PRO A 251 4.91 27.66 17.15
CA PRO A 251 4.47 27.97 15.78
C PRO A 251 5.36 28.95 15.00
N ASP A 252 5.89 29.97 15.68
CA ASP A 252 6.77 31.02 15.13
C ASP A 252 8.16 30.51 14.72
N ARG A 253 8.57 29.34 15.24
CA ARG A 253 9.86 28.70 14.92
C ARG A 253 9.74 27.54 13.93
N GLN A 254 8.54 27.25 13.43
CA GLN A 254 8.35 26.16 12.46
C GLN A 254 8.90 26.55 11.09
N SER A 255 9.47 25.58 10.38
CA SER A 255 10.07 25.78 9.06
C SER A 255 9.02 26.02 7.98
N ARG A 256 9.41 26.72 6.92
CA ARG A 256 8.65 26.80 5.67
C ARG A 256 8.99 25.60 4.77
N PHE A 257 8.07 25.18 3.91
CA PHE A 257 8.23 24.00 3.07
C PHE A 257 7.81 24.22 1.61
N ARG A 258 8.33 23.38 0.72
CA ARG A 258 7.89 23.24 -0.67
C ARG A 258 6.83 22.15 -0.78
N LEU A 259 5.80 22.39 -1.58
CA LEU A 259 4.75 21.42 -1.90
C LEU A 259 4.96 20.85 -3.30
N SER A 260 4.83 19.53 -3.43
CA SER A 260 4.55 18.83 -4.67
C SER A 260 3.17 18.18 -4.58
N CYS A 261 2.35 18.35 -5.59
CA CYS A 261 1.01 17.76 -5.68
C CYS A 261 0.68 17.44 -7.15
N GLN A 262 1.67 16.92 -7.87
CA GLN A 262 1.54 16.55 -9.27
C GLN A 262 0.46 15.48 -9.41
N ASN A 263 -0.51 15.71 -10.31
CA ASN A 263 -1.66 14.83 -10.52
C ASN A 263 -2.53 14.59 -9.27
N ALA A 264 -2.49 15.45 -8.27
CA ALA A 264 -3.34 15.32 -7.08
C ALA A 264 -4.70 16.00 -7.28
N LEU A 265 -5.77 15.45 -6.69
CA LEU A 265 -7.11 16.03 -6.67
C LEU A 265 -7.47 16.49 -5.25
N LEU A 266 -6.65 17.38 -4.70
CA LEU A 266 -6.84 17.87 -3.33
C LEU A 266 -8.18 18.61 -3.17
N GLY A 267 -8.91 18.27 -2.11
CA GLY A 267 -10.17 18.92 -1.78
C GLY A 267 -10.01 20.40 -1.39
N PRO A 268 -11.08 21.20 -1.47
CA PRO A 268 -11.03 22.64 -1.16
C PRO A 268 -10.51 22.94 0.26
N ARG A 269 -10.89 22.12 1.25
CA ARG A 269 -10.44 22.26 2.64
C ARG A 269 -8.95 21.98 2.77
N ALA A 270 -8.44 20.93 2.14
CA ALA A 270 -7.01 20.64 2.14
C ALA A 270 -6.20 21.78 1.50
N LYS A 271 -6.62 22.29 0.34
CA LYS A 271 -6.01 23.45 -0.33
C LYS A 271 -6.03 24.68 0.59
N GLN A 272 -7.16 24.97 1.24
CA GLN A 272 -7.28 26.10 2.17
C GLN A 272 -6.37 25.95 3.38
N ALA A 273 -6.26 24.75 3.96
CA ALA A 273 -5.38 24.50 5.09
C ALA A 273 -3.89 24.67 4.72
N LEU A 274 -3.48 24.22 3.54
CA LEU A 274 -2.12 24.44 3.01
C LEU A 274 -1.83 25.94 2.83
N ARG A 275 -2.77 26.72 2.29
CA ARG A 275 -2.65 28.19 2.17
C ARG A 275 -2.59 28.86 3.55
N ASN A 276 -3.50 28.51 4.45
CA ASN A 276 -3.62 29.08 5.79
C ASN A 276 -2.46 28.69 6.72
N SER A 277 -1.66 27.69 6.36
CA SER A 277 -0.49 27.31 7.14
C SER A 277 0.52 28.45 7.31
N GLY A 278 0.57 29.40 6.36
CA GLY A 278 1.61 30.45 6.31
C GLY A 278 3.03 29.93 6.04
N ARG A 279 3.21 28.62 5.91
CA ARG A 279 4.51 27.94 5.81
C ARG A 279 4.87 27.55 4.37
N LEU A 280 3.93 27.62 3.44
CA LEU A 280 4.15 27.25 2.04
C LEU A 280 5.07 28.24 1.29
N LEU A 281 6.10 27.73 0.61
CA LEU A 281 7.05 28.53 -0.18
C LEU A 281 6.59 28.76 -1.62
N ASN A 282 5.90 27.79 -2.21
CA ASN A 282 5.51 27.76 -3.62
C ASN A 282 3.99 27.66 -3.76
N ALA A 283 3.26 28.70 -3.32
CA ALA A 283 1.80 28.73 -3.37
C ALA A 283 1.19 28.48 -4.76
N LYS A 284 1.96 28.69 -5.84
CA LYS A 284 1.57 28.36 -7.22
C LYS A 284 1.29 26.86 -7.42
N ALA A 285 1.87 25.97 -6.62
CA ALA A 285 1.58 24.53 -6.68
C ALA A 285 0.10 24.20 -6.39
N LEU A 286 -0.62 25.08 -5.68
CA LEU A 286 -2.04 24.94 -5.38
C LEU A 286 -2.97 25.60 -6.40
N LYS A 287 -2.42 26.16 -7.49
CA LYS A 287 -3.25 26.65 -8.57
C LYS A 287 -3.77 25.44 -9.31
N GLU A 288 -5.08 25.38 -9.44
CA GLU A 288 -5.70 24.40 -10.32
C GLU A 288 -5.36 24.85 -11.73
N ASP A 289 -4.61 24.03 -12.47
CA ASP A 289 -4.58 24.16 -13.93
C ASP A 289 -5.94 23.67 -14.45
N LEU A 290 -7.00 24.44 -14.15
CA LEU A 290 -8.36 24.23 -14.66
C LEU A 290 -8.36 24.23 -16.20
N ASP A 291 -7.33 24.83 -16.82
CA ASP A 291 -7.19 24.93 -18.26
C ASP A 291 -6.45 23.77 -18.93
N ASP A 292 -5.56 23.05 -18.24
CA ASP A 292 -4.78 21.94 -18.83
C ASP A 292 -5.35 20.54 -18.54
N CYS A 293 -6.32 20.44 -17.63
CA CYS A 293 -7.14 19.23 -17.47
C CYS A 293 -8.31 19.18 -18.46
N ARG A 294 -8.21 19.86 -19.62
CA ARG A 294 -8.86 19.37 -20.84
C ARG A 294 -8.17 18.07 -21.22
N PHE A 295 -8.52 17.01 -20.49
CA PHE A 295 -8.46 15.63 -20.95
C PHE A 295 -9.31 15.59 -22.23
N SER A 296 -8.69 15.97 -23.34
CA SER A 296 -9.29 15.97 -24.66
C SER A 296 -9.52 14.51 -25.03
N GLY A 297 -10.72 14.01 -24.74
CA GLY A 297 -11.29 12.84 -25.39
C GLY A 297 -11.68 11.67 -24.49
N LEU A 298 -12.63 11.87 -23.57
CA LEU A 298 -13.84 11.02 -23.55
C LEU A 298 -15.04 11.94 -23.19
N PRO A 299 -16.15 11.90 -23.95
CA PRO A 299 -17.18 12.93 -23.88
C PRO A 299 -18.16 12.63 -22.75
N PHE A 300 -18.03 13.31 -21.62
CA PHE A 300 -19.18 13.54 -20.75
C PHE A 300 -19.82 14.85 -21.18
N GLY A 301 -20.93 14.72 -21.90
CA GLY A 301 -21.75 15.84 -22.37
C GLY A 301 -22.37 16.59 -21.20
N SER A 302 -22.23 17.91 -21.23
CA SER A 302 -22.89 18.85 -20.34
C SER A 302 -24.22 19.28 -20.95
N LEU A 303 -25.31 19.05 -20.22
CA LEU A 303 -26.61 19.73 -20.23
C LEU A 303 -27.07 19.59 -18.77
N GLY A 304 -27.25 20.61 -17.92
CA GLY A 304 -27.82 21.92 -18.14
C GLY A 304 -29.23 21.96 -17.55
N SER A 305 -29.39 21.95 -16.22
CA SER A 305 -30.44 22.68 -15.49
C SER A 305 -30.40 22.37 -13.98
N GLU A 306 -30.78 23.36 -13.20
CA GLU A 306 -30.92 23.41 -11.75
C GLU A 306 -31.85 22.31 -11.18
N GLY A 307 -31.55 21.84 -9.97
CA GLY A 307 -32.43 20.96 -9.20
C GLY A 307 -31.65 20.01 -8.31
N GLU A 308 -31.82 20.17 -7.00
CA GLU A 308 -31.40 19.25 -5.94
C GLU A 308 -31.87 17.82 -6.27
N ASP A 309 -31.02 16.82 -6.05
CA ASP A 309 -31.37 15.52 -5.44
C ASP A 309 -30.10 14.64 -5.32
N GLU A 310 -29.75 14.33 -4.07
CA GLU A 310 -28.78 13.30 -3.71
C GLU A 310 -29.41 11.92 -3.95
N GLU A 311 -29.27 11.36 -5.15
CA GLU A 311 -29.56 9.94 -5.40
C GLU A 311 -28.45 9.31 -6.27
N ASP A 312 -28.25 8.00 -6.06
CA ASP A 312 -27.61 7.04 -6.98
C ASP A 312 -26.22 6.44 -6.65
N GLU A 313 -25.88 6.23 -5.37
CA GLU A 313 -25.06 5.05 -5.03
C GLU A 313 -25.87 3.73 -5.09
N ASP A 314 -27.20 3.79 -5.27
CA ASP A 314 -28.09 2.63 -5.49
C ASP A 314 -28.11 2.13 -6.95
N SER A 315 -27.36 2.77 -7.86
CA SER A 315 -27.51 2.59 -9.30
C SER A 315 -27.17 1.18 -9.83
N MET A 316 -26.31 0.40 -9.18
CA MET A 316 -25.98 -0.95 -9.69
C MET A 316 -26.75 -2.07 -9.00
N HIS A 317 -27.19 -1.90 -7.75
CA HIS A 317 -27.83 -2.96 -6.98
C HIS A 317 -29.14 -3.46 -7.61
N HIS A 318 -29.84 -2.60 -8.34
CA HIS A 318 -31.05 -2.97 -9.07
C HIS A 318 -30.80 -3.97 -10.22
N LEU A 319 -29.54 -4.22 -10.61
CA LEU A 319 -29.15 -5.20 -11.62
C LEU A 319 -29.08 -6.63 -11.07
N LEU A 320 -29.00 -6.81 -9.74
CA LEU A 320 -28.88 -8.12 -9.14
C LEU A 320 -30.09 -8.99 -9.52
N GLY A 321 -29.81 -10.17 -10.07
CA GLY A 321 -30.82 -11.11 -10.53
C GLY A 321 -31.46 -10.78 -11.88
N LYS A 322 -31.10 -9.67 -12.54
CA LYS A 322 -31.51 -9.42 -13.93
C LYS A 322 -30.80 -10.38 -14.89
N MET A 323 -31.48 -10.70 -15.97
CA MET A 323 -30.88 -11.42 -17.10
C MET A 323 -30.11 -10.42 -17.96
N VAL A 324 -28.91 -10.82 -18.38
CA VAL A 324 -28.04 -10.03 -19.23
C VAL A 324 -27.49 -10.89 -20.36
N LYS A 325 -27.22 -10.25 -21.50
CA LYS A 325 -26.59 -10.86 -22.67
C LYS A 325 -25.20 -10.26 -22.85
N VAL A 326 -24.21 -11.11 -23.08
CA VAL A 326 -22.83 -10.66 -23.30
C VAL A 326 -22.70 -10.05 -24.69
N THR A 327 -22.32 -8.78 -24.78
CA THR A 327 -22.12 -8.06 -26.06
C THR A 327 -20.69 -8.15 -26.55
N CYS A 328 -19.70 -8.20 -25.65
CA CYS A 328 -18.28 -8.24 -26.01
C CYS A 328 -17.41 -8.92 -24.95
N LEU A 329 -16.55 -9.89 -25.35
CA LEU A 329 -15.50 -10.44 -24.48
C LEU A 329 -14.25 -10.75 -25.29
N LYS A 330 -13.13 -10.10 -24.95
CA LYS A 330 -11.84 -10.30 -25.65
C LYS A 330 -11.28 -11.71 -25.51
N THR A 331 -11.44 -12.31 -24.33
CA THR A 331 -10.80 -13.59 -23.95
C THR A 331 -11.67 -14.82 -24.22
N ARG A 332 -12.99 -14.66 -24.35
CA ARG A 332 -13.96 -15.78 -24.50
C ARG A 332 -15.06 -15.43 -25.51
N LYS A 333 -14.69 -15.35 -26.79
CA LYS A 333 -15.62 -14.97 -27.89
C LYS A 333 -16.83 -15.90 -28.04
N ASN A 334 -16.71 -17.16 -27.61
CA ASN A 334 -17.80 -18.14 -27.64
C ASN A 334 -18.97 -17.80 -26.67
N LEU A 335 -18.75 -16.88 -25.72
CA LEU A 335 -19.77 -16.42 -24.79
C LEU A 335 -20.52 -15.18 -25.29
N ILE A 336 -20.07 -14.54 -26.37
CA ILE A 336 -20.78 -13.41 -26.97
C ILE A 336 -22.16 -13.88 -27.46
N GLY A 337 -23.19 -13.14 -27.09
CA GLY A 337 -24.59 -13.44 -27.36
C GLY A 337 -25.22 -14.44 -26.40
N LYS A 338 -24.47 -15.02 -25.45
CA LYS A 338 -25.03 -15.89 -24.42
C LYS A 338 -25.65 -15.06 -23.29
N GLU A 339 -26.74 -15.59 -22.76
CA GLU A 339 -27.46 -14.99 -21.64
C GLU A 339 -27.01 -15.59 -20.31
N GLY A 340 -26.99 -14.76 -19.27
CA GLY A 340 -26.71 -15.15 -17.90
C GLY A 340 -27.42 -14.24 -16.91
N LYS A 341 -27.46 -14.66 -15.66
CA LYS A 341 -28.06 -13.91 -14.55
C LYS A 341 -26.96 -13.25 -13.74
N ILE A 342 -27.15 -11.98 -13.40
CA ILE A 342 -26.26 -11.29 -12.46
C ILE A 342 -26.47 -11.87 -11.06
N ILE A 343 -25.41 -12.38 -10.45
CA ILE A 343 -25.43 -13.00 -9.11
C ILE A 343 -24.63 -12.21 -8.08
N GLU A 344 -23.74 -11.31 -8.50
CA GLU A 344 -22.87 -10.54 -7.63
C GLU A 344 -22.48 -9.21 -8.30
N ILE A 345 -22.24 -8.17 -7.50
CA ILE A 345 -21.88 -6.82 -7.97
C ILE A 345 -20.59 -6.38 -7.29
N PHE A 346 -19.64 -5.89 -8.08
CA PHE A 346 -18.37 -5.33 -7.64
C PHE A 346 -18.31 -3.85 -8.07
N ALA A 347 -19.01 -2.99 -7.33
CA ALA A 347 -19.21 -1.57 -7.69
C ALA A 347 -17.89 -0.82 -7.90
N GLU A 348 -16.90 -1.00 -7.02
CA GLU A 348 -15.57 -0.36 -7.10
C GLU A 348 -14.80 -0.66 -8.40
N LYS A 349 -15.19 -1.70 -9.13
CA LYS A 349 -14.50 -2.16 -10.35
C LYS A 349 -15.40 -2.13 -11.59
N GLU A 350 -16.63 -1.63 -11.46
CA GLU A 350 -17.66 -1.62 -12.52
C GLU A 350 -17.89 -3.01 -13.15
N ARG A 351 -17.83 -4.05 -12.32
CA ARG A 351 -17.97 -5.45 -12.74
C ARG A 351 -19.12 -6.14 -12.04
N VAL A 352 -19.69 -7.13 -12.70
CA VAL A 352 -20.71 -8.01 -12.14
C VAL A 352 -20.33 -9.48 -12.34
N GLY A 353 -20.64 -10.31 -11.35
CA GLY A 353 -20.59 -11.76 -11.47
C GLY A 353 -21.81 -12.25 -12.25
N VAL A 354 -21.58 -12.92 -13.37
CA VAL A 354 -22.63 -13.47 -14.25
C VAL A 354 -22.55 -14.99 -14.25
N ARG A 355 -23.67 -15.64 -13.91
CA ARG A 355 -23.86 -17.09 -14.06
C ARG A 355 -24.66 -17.38 -15.32
N PHE A 356 -24.14 -18.22 -16.21
CA PHE A 356 -24.73 -18.41 -17.53
C PHE A 356 -25.89 -19.42 -17.54
N ALA A 357 -26.95 -19.14 -18.31
CA ALA A 357 -28.14 -19.99 -18.35
C ALA A 357 -27.92 -21.34 -19.08
N HIS A 358 -26.93 -21.40 -19.97
CA HIS A 358 -26.60 -22.60 -20.73
C HIS A 358 -25.61 -23.52 -19.99
N ASP A 359 -24.98 -23.04 -18.92
CA ASP A 359 -24.04 -23.76 -18.07
C ASP A 359 -23.97 -23.07 -16.71
N GLU A 360 -24.78 -23.54 -15.76
CA GLU A 360 -24.88 -22.93 -14.43
C GLU A 360 -23.60 -23.08 -13.59
N SER A 361 -22.66 -23.94 -14.01
CA SER A 361 -21.36 -24.08 -13.37
C SER A 361 -20.36 -23.00 -13.80
N LEU A 362 -20.67 -22.27 -14.88
CA LEU A 362 -19.83 -21.23 -15.42
C LEU A 362 -20.21 -19.86 -14.84
N GLU A 363 -19.32 -19.32 -14.01
CA GLU A 363 -19.42 -17.97 -13.46
C GLU A 363 -18.25 -17.10 -13.93
N LEU A 364 -18.55 -15.88 -14.36
CA LEU A 364 -17.52 -14.92 -14.80
C LEU A 364 -17.80 -13.53 -14.26
N SER A 365 -16.73 -12.86 -13.82
CA SER A 365 -16.75 -11.43 -13.55
C SER A 365 -16.59 -10.67 -14.86
N ILE A 366 -17.60 -9.89 -15.27
CA ILE A 366 -17.66 -9.15 -16.55
C ILE A 366 -17.87 -7.67 -16.25
N HIS A 367 -17.19 -6.79 -16.98
CA HIS A 367 -17.40 -5.34 -16.89
C HIS A 367 -18.79 -4.98 -17.43
N ILE A 368 -19.50 -4.06 -16.77
CA ILE A 368 -20.91 -3.78 -17.07
C ILE A 368 -21.17 -3.36 -18.53
N ASP A 369 -20.28 -2.56 -19.13
CA ASP A 369 -20.38 -2.14 -20.55
C ASP A 369 -20.35 -3.29 -21.57
N ASN A 370 -19.93 -4.48 -21.16
CA ASN A 370 -19.93 -5.67 -22.00
C ASN A 370 -21.21 -6.51 -21.88
N LEU A 371 -22.23 -5.96 -21.22
CA LEU A 371 -23.49 -6.61 -20.93
C LEU A 371 -24.65 -5.74 -21.40
N GLU A 372 -25.69 -6.39 -21.91
CA GLU A 372 -26.97 -5.77 -22.26
C GLU A 372 -28.05 -6.42 -21.41
N VAL A 373 -28.85 -5.63 -20.70
CA VAL A 373 -29.96 -6.17 -19.89
C VAL A 373 -31.04 -6.70 -20.82
N VAL A 374 -31.37 -7.98 -20.67
CA VAL A 374 -32.45 -8.61 -21.44
C VAL A 374 -33.76 -8.31 -20.72
N GLU A 375 -34.56 -7.40 -21.29
CA GLU A 375 -35.92 -7.17 -20.81
C GLU A 375 -36.75 -8.44 -21.04
N GLY A 376 -37.05 -9.16 -19.95
CA GLY A 376 -37.91 -10.34 -20.02
C GLY A 376 -39.32 -9.96 -20.50
N PRO A 377 -40.08 -10.91 -21.10
CA PRO A 377 -41.47 -10.66 -21.44
C PRO A 377 -42.24 -10.22 -20.18
N PRO A 378 -43.19 -9.26 -20.29
CA PRO A 378 -43.89 -8.72 -19.14
C PRO A 378 -44.51 -9.87 -18.34
N ARG A 379 -44.16 -9.94 -17.04
CA ARG A 379 -44.65 -10.98 -16.12
C ARG A 379 -46.18 -11.03 -16.23
N LYS A 380 -46.73 -12.10 -16.81
CA LYS A 380 -48.16 -12.38 -16.74
C LYS A 380 -48.52 -12.46 -15.26
N LYS A 381 -49.36 -11.53 -14.77
CA LYS A 381 -49.87 -11.53 -13.40
C LYS A 381 -50.49 -12.89 -13.13
N LEU A 382 -49.87 -13.70 -12.26
CA LEU A 382 -50.47 -14.92 -11.74
C LEU A 382 -51.77 -14.53 -11.03
N LYS A 383 -52.92 -14.94 -11.59
CA LYS A 383 -54.19 -14.93 -10.88
C LYS A 383 -54.01 -15.80 -9.63
N LYS A 384 -54.14 -15.19 -8.44
CA LYS A 384 -54.29 -15.92 -7.17
C LYS A 384 -55.42 -16.93 -7.35
N LEU A 385 -55.09 -18.22 -7.34
CA LEU A 385 -56.06 -19.28 -7.07
C LEU A 385 -56.57 -19.04 -5.65
N ARG A 386 -57.88 -18.79 -5.52
CA ARG A 386 -58.58 -18.83 -4.24
C ARG A 386 -58.63 -20.29 -3.81
N GLU A 387 -58.12 -20.57 -2.62
CA GLU A 387 -58.48 -21.77 -1.87
C GLU A 387 -60.00 -21.77 -1.65
N VAL A 388 -60.64 -22.87 -2.03
CA VAL A 388 -62.02 -23.19 -1.67
C VAL A 388 -61.93 -24.19 -0.53
N ASN A 389 -62.60 -23.88 0.58
CA ASN A 389 -62.72 -24.73 1.78
C ASN A 389 -63.26 -26.12 1.48
#